data_AF-A0A9D4Q792-F1
#
_entry.id   AF-A0A9D4Q792-F1
#
_cell.length_a   1.000
_cell.length_b   1.000
_cell.length_c   1.000
_cell.angle_alpha   90.00
_cell.angle_beta   90.00
_cell.angle_gamma   90.00
#
_symmetry.space_group_name_H-M   'P 1'
#
loop_
_entity.id
_entity.type
_entity.pdbx_description
1 polymer ?
#
loop_
_entity_poly.entity_id
_entity_poly.type
_entity_poly.pdbx_seq_one_letter_code
_entity_poly.pdbx_strand_id
1 'polypeptide(L)'
;MAPGELKKLKSKQRKARRRAEQEKEKQTLAQEKQKSRQAQQAQQAQQQQDGGEMDGLRDEELLPDKLARTEEPLEQAIQFLRPLQQLGAQRLETHLLAFEIYFRKNRPLLMLQSIKRAFRLDPQCPRLHAHMCTFHSLVSKRKDLPGPIVTVLEKEMAELYQSKDAQQLNEEFLAQHSRSFPHLLEGCRMMYFLDTSKQKQALQMVTSLNNDLEGVTIENCLQTLECLTKGDMGSCEAELALFRAACHERFPLATAFRPPQSSVNHVRPEE
;
A
#
# COMPACT_ATOMS: atom_id res chain seq x y z
N MET A 1 8.11 1.32 -71.54
CA MET A 1 8.82 2.43 -70.86
C MET A 1 10.09 1.87 -70.22
N ALA A 2 11.23 2.54 -70.43
CA ALA A 2 12.53 2.06 -69.96
C ALA A 2 12.58 1.93 -68.42
N PRO A 3 13.24 0.91 -67.87
CA PRO A 3 13.24 0.61 -66.42
C PRO A 3 13.76 1.75 -65.52
N GLY A 4 14.53 2.70 -66.08
CA GLY A 4 14.98 3.91 -65.37
C GLY A 4 13.88 4.96 -65.09
N GLU A 5 12.87 5.05 -65.94
CA GLU A 5 11.76 6.02 -65.84
C GLU A 5 10.79 5.64 -64.70
N LEU A 6 10.49 4.34 -64.57
CA LEU A 6 9.65 3.81 -63.48
C LEU A 6 10.28 4.00 -62.09
N LYS A 7 11.61 3.90 -61.98
CA LYS A 7 12.34 4.10 -60.72
C LYS A 7 12.34 5.57 -60.30
N LYS A 8 12.46 6.50 -61.27
CA LYS A 8 12.34 7.95 -61.03
C LYS A 8 10.92 8.33 -60.61
N LEU A 9 9.88 7.75 -61.23
CA LEU A 9 8.48 8.03 -60.88
C LEU A 9 8.12 7.59 -59.45
N LYS A 10 8.53 6.37 -59.06
CA LYS A 10 8.32 5.84 -57.70
C LYS A 10 9.07 6.65 -56.63
N SER A 11 10.28 7.12 -56.94
CA SER A 11 11.05 8.01 -56.05
C SER A 11 10.37 9.38 -55.88
N LYS A 12 9.81 9.94 -56.96
CA LYS A 12 9.08 11.21 -56.94
C LYS A 12 7.77 11.11 -56.15
N GLN A 13 7.00 10.04 -56.30
CA GLN A 13 5.80 9.78 -55.49
C GLN A 13 6.11 9.58 -54.00
N ARG A 14 7.16 8.84 -53.66
CA ARG A 14 7.53 8.61 -52.25
C ARG A 14 7.97 9.90 -51.56
N LYS A 15 8.68 10.79 -52.28
CA LYS A 15 9.07 12.11 -51.76
C LYS A 15 7.87 13.06 -51.58
N ALA A 16 6.88 12.99 -52.47
CA ALA A 16 5.65 13.77 -52.35
C ALA A 16 4.79 13.32 -51.15
N ARG A 17 4.63 12.00 -50.95
CA ARG A 17 3.83 11.45 -49.84
C ARG A 17 4.43 11.78 -48.47
N ARG A 18 5.76 11.66 -48.33
CA ARG A 18 6.47 12.01 -47.09
C ARG A 18 6.39 13.50 -46.74
N ARG A 19 6.34 14.38 -47.75
CA ARG A 19 6.12 15.82 -47.52
C ARG A 19 4.70 16.11 -47.05
N ALA A 20 3.69 15.46 -47.66
CA ALA A 20 2.29 15.63 -47.27
C ALA A 20 2.01 15.10 -45.84
N GLU A 21 2.63 14.00 -45.42
CA GLU A 21 2.51 13.47 -44.06
C GLU A 21 3.15 14.41 -43.03
N GLN A 22 4.35 14.93 -43.29
CA GLN A 22 5.01 15.89 -42.40
C GLN A 22 4.25 17.22 -42.27
N GLU A 23 3.57 17.65 -43.32
CA GLU A 23 2.78 18.88 -43.29
C GLU A 23 1.47 18.70 -42.50
N LYS A 24 0.82 17.53 -42.64
CA LYS A 24 -0.34 17.17 -41.79
C LYS A 24 0.04 17.05 -40.31
N GLU A 25 1.15 16.40 -40.00
CA GLU A 25 1.63 16.25 -38.62
C GLU A 25 1.99 17.60 -37.97
N LYS A 26 2.59 18.52 -38.76
CA LYS A 26 2.83 19.89 -38.29
C LYS A 26 1.54 20.68 -38.05
N GLN A 27 0.51 20.48 -38.88
CA GLN A 27 -0.79 21.13 -38.69
C GLN A 27 -1.53 20.59 -37.46
N THR A 28 -1.48 19.28 -37.20
CA THR A 28 -2.10 18.69 -36.00
C THR A 28 -1.40 19.17 -34.73
N LEU A 29 -0.06 19.18 -34.71
CA LEU A 29 0.73 19.71 -33.59
C LEU A 29 0.48 21.21 -33.34
N ALA A 30 0.28 21.99 -34.41
CA ALA A 30 -0.05 23.41 -34.29
C ALA A 30 -1.46 23.63 -33.71
N GLN A 31 -2.46 22.86 -34.16
CA GLN A 31 -3.82 22.92 -33.62
C GLN A 31 -3.89 22.47 -32.16
N GLU A 32 -3.13 21.45 -31.78
CA GLU A 32 -3.09 20.94 -30.40
C GLU A 32 -2.43 21.95 -29.45
N LYS A 33 -1.33 22.59 -29.88
CA LYS A 33 -0.72 23.71 -29.13
C LYS A 33 -1.65 24.93 -29.03
N GLN A 34 -2.45 25.22 -30.05
CA GLN A 34 -3.38 26.33 -30.02
C GLN A 34 -4.55 26.06 -29.07
N LYS A 35 -5.09 24.83 -29.04
CA LYS A 35 -6.10 24.40 -28.06
C LYS A 35 -5.57 24.42 -26.63
N SER A 36 -4.33 23.95 -26.41
CA SER A 36 -3.66 24.01 -25.10
C SER A 36 -3.47 25.44 -24.60
N ARG A 37 -3.05 26.37 -25.47
CA ARG A 37 -2.91 27.79 -25.11
C ARG A 37 -4.25 28.46 -24.81
N GLN A 38 -5.30 28.15 -25.57
CA GLN A 38 -6.65 28.65 -25.29
C GLN A 38 -7.21 28.12 -23.97
N ALA A 39 -6.96 26.86 -23.63
CA ALA A 39 -7.36 26.28 -22.34
C ALA A 39 -6.62 26.93 -21.16
N GLN A 40 -5.32 27.20 -21.30
CA GLN A 40 -4.54 27.91 -20.26
C GLN A 40 -4.97 29.37 -20.10
N GLN A 41 -5.28 30.07 -21.20
CA GLN A 41 -5.81 31.44 -21.13
C GLN A 41 -7.20 31.50 -20.51
N ALA A 42 -8.06 30.51 -20.76
CA ALA A 42 -9.37 30.41 -20.11
C ALA A 42 -9.25 30.17 -18.60
N GLN A 43 -8.30 29.31 -18.16
CA GLN A 43 -8.02 29.10 -16.74
C GLN A 43 -7.43 30.34 -16.04
N GLN A 44 -6.54 31.08 -16.71
CA GLN A 44 -5.98 32.32 -16.16
C GLN A 44 -7.01 33.46 -16.13
N ALA A 45 -7.90 33.56 -17.11
CA ALA A 45 -8.98 34.54 -17.11
C ALA A 45 -10.01 34.27 -16.00
N GLN A 46 -10.28 32.99 -15.68
CA GLN A 46 -11.10 32.60 -14.53
C GLN A 46 -10.42 32.88 -13.18
N GLN A 47 -9.09 32.89 -13.11
CA GLN A 47 -8.36 33.24 -11.89
C GLN A 47 -8.24 34.76 -11.64
N GLN A 48 -8.34 35.60 -12.68
CA GLN A 48 -8.20 37.05 -12.54
C GLN A 48 -9.51 37.81 -12.27
N GLN A 49 -10.68 37.21 -12.55
CA GLN A 49 -11.97 37.82 -12.20
C GLN A 49 -12.39 37.61 -10.74
N ASP A 50 -11.72 36.74 -10.00
CA ASP A 50 -12.08 36.36 -8.62
C ASP A 50 -11.08 36.93 -7.59
N GLY A 51 -10.58 38.14 -7.85
CA GLY A 51 -9.58 38.85 -7.06
C GLY A 51 -10.11 39.46 -5.75
N GLY A 52 -10.91 38.71 -4.99
CA GLY A 52 -11.37 39.10 -3.66
C GLY A 52 -11.18 37.95 -2.69
N GLU A 53 -10.29 38.12 -1.72
CA GLU A 53 -9.94 37.16 -0.68
C GLU A 53 -11.17 36.59 0.06
N MET A 54 -11.50 35.31 -0.19
CA MET A 54 -12.15 34.39 0.76
C MET A 54 -11.91 32.97 0.27
N ASP A 55 -11.01 32.22 0.91
CA ASP A 55 -11.39 31.06 1.73
C ASP A 55 -12.76 30.47 1.36
N GLY A 56 -12.75 29.70 0.29
CA GLY A 56 -13.85 28.86 -0.12
C GLY A 56 -13.25 27.78 -0.99
N LEU A 57 -13.06 26.59 -0.42
CA LEU A 57 -13.19 25.39 -1.23
C LEU A 57 -14.40 25.65 -2.12
N ARG A 58 -14.21 25.66 -3.44
CA ARG A 58 -15.36 25.53 -4.33
C ARG A 58 -16.16 24.36 -3.79
N ASP A 59 -17.43 24.58 -3.47
CA ASP A 59 -18.34 23.53 -3.00
C ASP A 59 -18.52 22.52 -4.15
N GLU A 60 -17.47 21.73 -4.43
CA GLU A 60 -17.60 20.47 -5.10
C GLU A 60 -18.46 19.64 -4.15
N GLU A 61 -19.72 19.51 -4.54
CA GLU A 61 -20.70 18.71 -3.82
C GLU A 61 -20.06 17.37 -3.45
N LEU A 62 -19.89 17.15 -2.14
CA LEU A 62 -19.23 15.98 -1.56
C LEU A 62 -20.11 14.75 -1.75
N LEU A 63 -20.18 14.26 -2.98
CA LEU A 63 -20.96 13.10 -3.34
C LEU A 63 -20.21 11.83 -2.91
N PRO A 64 -20.77 11.01 -2.00
CA PRO A 64 -20.11 9.81 -1.49
C PRO A 64 -19.61 8.88 -2.59
N ASP A 65 -20.41 8.71 -3.66
CA ASP A 65 -20.04 7.87 -4.81
C ASP A 65 -18.83 8.39 -5.58
N LYS A 66 -18.70 9.72 -5.73
CA LYS A 66 -17.54 10.32 -6.40
C LYS A 66 -16.29 10.20 -5.54
N LEU A 67 -16.42 10.39 -4.23
CA LEU A 67 -15.30 10.25 -3.28
C LEU A 67 -14.82 8.80 -3.22
N ALA A 68 -15.73 7.83 -3.17
CA ALA A 68 -15.40 6.41 -3.11
C ALA A 68 -14.80 5.88 -4.43
N ARG A 69 -15.11 6.49 -5.58
CA ARG A 69 -14.67 6.07 -6.92
C ARG A 69 -13.68 7.03 -7.56
N THR A 70 -12.83 7.66 -6.76
CA THR A 70 -11.76 8.51 -7.28
C THR A 70 -10.80 7.71 -8.18
N GLU A 71 -10.35 8.32 -9.28
CA GLU A 71 -9.38 7.69 -10.20
C GLU A 71 -7.98 7.59 -9.60
N GLU A 72 -7.64 8.49 -8.65
CA GLU A 72 -6.31 8.60 -8.07
C GLU A 72 -6.31 8.43 -6.53
N PRO A 73 -6.75 7.27 -5.99
CA PRO A 73 -6.96 7.10 -4.55
C PRO A 73 -5.69 7.31 -3.72
N LEU A 74 -4.53 6.90 -4.25
CA LEU A 74 -3.24 7.08 -3.56
C LEU A 74 -2.76 8.54 -3.57
N GLU A 75 -3.11 9.33 -4.60
CA GLU A 75 -2.80 10.77 -4.59
C GLU A 75 -3.69 11.50 -3.58
N GLN A 76 -4.98 11.15 -3.52
CA GLN A 76 -5.90 11.66 -2.50
C GLN A 76 -5.40 11.33 -1.09
N ALA A 77 -4.98 10.08 -0.84
CA ALA A 77 -4.39 9.70 0.45
C ALA A 77 -3.14 10.52 0.82
N ILE A 78 -2.29 10.87 -0.16
CA ILE A 78 -1.13 11.74 0.09
C ILE A 78 -1.55 13.15 0.51
N GLN A 79 -2.67 13.66 0.00
CA GLN A 79 -3.15 14.98 0.41
C GLN A 79 -3.44 15.04 1.92
N PHE A 80 -4.01 13.97 2.48
CA PHE A 80 -4.22 13.82 3.92
C PHE A 80 -2.93 13.48 4.69
N LEU A 81 -2.01 12.74 4.06
CA LEU A 81 -0.74 12.37 4.68
C LEU A 81 0.17 13.59 4.91
N ARG A 82 0.19 14.56 3.97
CA ARG A 82 1.10 15.72 4.04
C ARG A 82 0.94 16.55 5.32
N PRO A 83 -0.28 16.99 5.72
CA PRO A 83 -0.49 17.66 7.00
C PRO A 83 -0.06 16.81 8.20
N LEU A 84 -0.31 15.50 8.18
CA LEU A 84 0.13 14.61 9.25
C LEU A 84 1.66 14.54 9.35
N GLN A 85 2.37 14.51 8.22
CA GLN A 85 3.84 14.54 8.22
C GLN A 85 4.41 15.89 8.68
N GLN A 86 3.72 16.99 8.43
CA GLN A 86 4.17 18.33 8.82
C GLN A 86 3.89 18.63 10.30
N LEU A 87 2.69 18.29 10.78
CA LEU A 87 2.20 18.69 12.10
C LEU A 87 2.18 17.53 13.10
N GLY A 88 2.01 16.30 12.62
CA GLY A 88 1.91 15.06 13.40
C GLY A 88 3.15 14.17 13.30
N ALA A 89 4.33 14.75 13.03
CA ALA A 89 5.58 13.99 12.82
C ALA A 89 6.03 13.16 14.04
N GLN A 90 5.51 13.44 15.23
CA GLN A 90 5.81 12.70 16.47
C GLN A 90 4.88 11.50 16.70
N ARG A 91 3.87 11.28 15.83
CA ARG A 91 2.99 10.11 15.91
C ARG A 91 3.53 8.99 15.05
N LEU A 92 3.65 7.80 15.63
CA LEU A 92 4.16 6.62 14.93
C LEU A 92 3.30 6.23 13.73
N GLU A 93 1.97 6.29 13.90
CA GLU A 93 0.97 5.91 12.91
C GLU A 93 1.12 6.72 11.62
N THR A 94 1.50 8.01 11.72
CA THR A 94 1.77 8.87 10.57
C THR A 94 2.79 8.23 9.62
N HIS A 95 3.87 7.67 10.18
CA HIS A 95 4.96 7.09 9.39
C HIS A 95 4.65 5.66 8.95
N LEU A 96 3.92 4.90 9.76
CA LEU A 96 3.43 3.57 9.36
C LEU A 96 2.47 3.66 8.16
N LEU A 97 1.54 4.62 8.17
CA LEU A 97 0.63 4.88 7.05
C LEU A 97 1.38 5.45 5.83
N ALA A 98 2.37 6.32 6.05
CA ALA A 98 3.22 6.83 4.98
C ALA A 98 3.91 5.68 4.22
N PHE A 99 4.47 4.72 4.96
CA PHE A 99 5.08 3.54 4.36
C PHE A 99 4.10 2.78 3.47
N GLU A 100 2.89 2.49 3.97
CA GLU A 100 1.88 1.71 3.24
C GLU A 100 1.41 2.40 1.94
N ILE A 101 1.31 3.74 1.95
CA ILE A 101 0.98 4.53 0.76
C ILE A 101 2.15 4.49 -0.23
N TYR A 102 3.38 4.75 0.22
CA TYR A 102 4.56 4.78 -0.65
C TYR A 102 4.98 3.39 -1.16
N PHE A 103 4.64 2.34 -0.43
CA PHE A 103 4.75 0.96 -0.87
C PHE A 103 3.88 0.71 -2.09
N ARG A 104 2.58 1.06 -2.02
CA ARG A 104 1.65 0.94 -3.16
C ARG A 104 2.00 1.85 -4.32
N LYS A 105 2.56 3.03 -4.07
CA LYS A 105 3.07 3.94 -5.11
C LYS A 105 4.46 3.60 -5.62
N ASN A 106 5.08 2.55 -5.11
CA ASN A 106 6.41 2.10 -5.51
C ASN A 106 7.52 3.18 -5.38
N ARG A 107 7.57 3.89 -4.24
CA ARG A 107 8.54 4.96 -3.95
C ARG A 107 9.55 4.55 -2.86
N PRO A 108 10.64 3.82 -3.19
CA PRO A 108 11.51 3.17 -2.20
C PRO A 108 12.24 4.12 -1.23
N LEU A 109 12.67 5.29 -1.69
CA LEU A 109 13.31 6.26 -0.80
C LEU A 109 12.32 6.85 0.22
N LEU A 110 11.06 7.02 -0.17
CA LEU A 110 10.01 7.51 0.74
C LEU A 110 9.56 6.40 1.70
N MET A 111 9.56 5.14 1.26
CA MET A 111 9.39 3.98 2.15
C MET A 111 10.49 3.95 3.21
N LEU A 112 11.76 4.01 2.81
CA LEU A 112 12.90 4.03 3.73
C LEU A 112 12.83 5.21 4.70
N GLN A 113 12.52 6.42 4.20
CA GLN A 113 12.35 7.59 5.06
C GLN A 113 11.25 7.37 6.11
N SER A 114 10.13 6.76 5.72
CA SER A 114 9.02 6.45 6.62
C SER A 114 9.44 5.46 7.71
N ILE A 115 10.14 4.39 7.33
CA ILE A 115 10.72 3.42 8.28
C ILE A 115 11.68 4.11 9.24
N LYS A 116 12.65 4.89 8.74
CA LYS A 116 13.62 5.58 9.61
C LYS A 116 12.96 6.55 10.59
N ARG A 117 11.87 7.21 10.18
CA ARG A 117 11.12 8.11 11.07
C ARG A 117 10.35 7.34 12.13
N ALA A 118 9.66 6.26 11.75
CA ALA A 118 8.97 5.37 12.69
C ALA A 118 9.95 4.72 13.69
N PHE A 119 11.09 4.23 13.19
CA PHE A 119 12.13 3.60 14.00
C PHE A 119 12.71 4.53 15.07
N ARG A 120 12.85 5.83 14.77
CA ARG A 120 13.29 6.81 15.78
C ARG A 120 12.26 7.05 16.89
N LEU A 121 10.99 6.79 16.63
CA LEU A 121 9.92 6.97 17.62
C LEU A 121 9.73 5.72 18.47
N ASP A 122 9.60 4.56 17.82
CA ASP A 122 9.42 3.28 18.49
C ASP A 122 10.02 2.14 17.65
N PRO A 123 11.26 1.71 17.94
CA PRO A 123 11.90 0.58 17.28
C PRO A 123 11.20 -0.77 17.53
N GLN A 124 10.43 -0.88 18.62
CA GLN A 124 9.85 -2.14 19.08
C GLN A 124 8.45 -2.36 18.52
N CYS A 125 7.89 -1.41 17.77
CA CYS A 125 6.55 -1.52 17.24
C CYS A 125 6.38 -2.75 16.32
N PRO A 126 5.39 -3.64 16.57
CA PRO A 126 5.13 -4.82 15.74
C PRO A 126 4.90 -4.50 14.26
N ARG A 127 4.09 -3.47 13.97
CA ARG A 127 3.80 -3.07 12.59
C ARG A 127 5.01 -2.49 11.88
N LEU A 128 5.90 -1.81 12.62
CA LEU A 128 7.15 -1.32 12.04
C LEU A 128 8.04 -2.49 11.61
N HIS A 129 8.15 -3.53 12.45
CA HIS A 129 8.89 -4.74 12.11
C HIS A 129 8.40 -5.39 10.81
N ALA A 130 7.08 -5.52 10.64
CA ALA A 130 6.50 -6.03 9.41
C ALA A 130 6.88 -5.18 8.17
N HIS A 131 6.83 -3.85 8.29
CA HIS A 131 7.25 -2.94 7.22
C HIS A 131 8.75 -3.07 6.93
N MET A 132 9.57 -3.24 7.95
CA MET A 132 11.00 -3.45 7.85
C MET A 132 11.36 -4.74 7.09
N CYS A 133 10.76 -5.88 7.44
CA CYS A 133 10.95 -7.15 6.71
C CYS A 133 10.43 -7.07 5.27
N THR A 134 9.26 -6.45 5.08
CA THR A 134 8.64 -6.26 3.76
C THR A 134 9.54 -5.41 2.85
N PHE A 135 10.03 -4.28 3.35
CA PHE A 135 10.90 -3.39 2.60
C PHE A 135 12.23 -4.05 2.23
N HIS A 136 12.84 -4.79 3.17
CA HIS A 136 14.05 -5.54 2.90
C HIS A 136 13.84 -6.55 1.76
N SER A 137 12.79 -7.38 1.85
CA SER A 137 12.46 -8.36 0.80
C SER A 137 12.19 -7.70 -0.56
N LEU A 138 11.51 -6.55 -0.56
CA LEU A 138 11.25 -5.76 -1.76
C LEU A 138 12.53 -5.29 -2.42
N VAL A 139 13.43 -4.64 -1.67
CA VAL A 139 14.68 -4.07 -2.21
C VAL A 139 15.61 -5.18 -2.71
N SER A 140 15.76 -6.29 -1.96
CA SER A 140 16.60 -7.41 -2.37
C SER A 140 16.15 -8.06 -3.70
N LYS A 141 14.87 -7.99 -4.04
CA LYS A 141 14.31 -8.54 -5.29
C LYS A 141 14.40 -7.57 -6.47
N ARG A 142 14.70 -6.28 -6.23
CA ARG A 142 14.73 -5.24 -7.26
C ARG A 142 16.04 -5.25 -8.04
N LYS A 143 15.94 -5.17 -9.36
CA LYS A 143 17.10 -5.11 -10.28
C LYS A 143 17.09 -3.88 -11.20
N ASP A 144 16.00 -3.12 -11.17
CA ASP A 144 15.66 -2.03 -12.08
C ASP A 144 15.86 -0.64 -11.44
N LEU A 145 16.52 -0.56 -10.28
CA LEU A 145 16.73 0.69 -9.57
C LEU A 145 17.91 1.49 -10.17
N PRO A 146 17.78 2.81 -10.33
CA PRO A 146 18.90 3.67 -10.71
C PRO A 146 20.06 3.57 -9.71
N GLY A 147 21.31 3.55 -10.22
CA GLY A 147 22.53 3.41 -9.42
C GLY A 147 22.60 4.29 -8.17
N PRO A 148 22.33 5.62 -8.24
CA PRO A 148 22.34 6.48 -7.05
C PRO A 148 21.32 6.06 -5.97
N ILE A 149 20.16 5.53 -6.37
CA ILE A 149 19.15 5.04 -5.43
C ILE A 149 19.65 3.78 -4.74
N VAL A 150 20.25 2.85 -5.50
CA VAL A 150 20.84 1.61 -4.96
C VAL A 150 21.89 1.94 -3.90
N THR A 151 22.83 2.85 -4.20
CA THR A 151 23.89 3.24 -3.26
C THR A 151 23.33 3.81 -1.94
N VAL A 152 22.29 4.64 -2.01
CA VAL A 152 21.64 5.19 -0.80
C VAL A 152 20.95 4.07 -0.02
N LEU A 153 20.20 3.20 -0.69
CA LEU A 153 19.51 2.09 -0.04
C LEU A 153 20.50 1.14 0.65
N GLU A 154 21.56 0.71 -0.03
CA GLU A 154 22.57 -0.19 0.54
C GLU A 154 23.19 0.38 1.81
N LYS A 155 23.62 1.65 1.76
CA LYS A 155 24.24 2.32 2.92
C LYS A 155 23.29 2.41 4.10
N GLU A 156 22.10 2.94 3.87
CA GLU A 156 21.14 3.25 4.94
C GLU A 156 20.49 1.98 5.50
N MET A 157 20.28 0.95 4.67
CA MET A 157 19.79 -0.35 5.11
C MET A 157 20.85 -1.11 5.91
N ALA A 158 22.13 -1.05 5.52
CA ALA A 158 23.19 -1.70 6.30
C ALA A 158 23.22 -1.20 7.75
N GLU A 159 23.07 0.11 7.95
CA GLU A 159 22.97 0.73 9.28
C GLU A 159 21.69 0.32 10.02
N LEU A 160 20.54 0.46 9.37
CA LEU A 160 19.23 0.20 9.99
C LEU A 160 19.04 -1.26 10.40
N TYR A 161 19.48 -2.19 9.56
CA TYR A 161 19.29 -3.63 9.75
C TYR A 161 20.51 -4.32 10.36
N GLN A 162 21.58 -3.58 10.65
CA GLN A 162 22.83 -4.13 11.18
C GLN A 162 23.37 -5.29 10.34
N SER A 163 23.26 -5.15 9.01
CA SER A 163 23.65 -6.16 8.01
C SER A 163 22.93 -7.52 8.10
N LYS A 164 21.81 -7.61 8.84
CA LYS A 164 20.98 -8.83 8.91
C LYS A 164 20.03 -8.90 7.73
N ASP A 165 19.76 -10.12 7.27
CA ASP A 165 18.71 -10.34 6.28
C ASP A 165 17.30 -10.35 6.92
N ALA A 166 16.26 -10.34 6.08
CA ALA A 166 14.87 -10.32 6.54
C ALA A 166 14.48 -11.53 7.39
N GLN A 167 15.08 -12.71 7.15
CA GLN A 167 14.77 -13.93 7.91
C GLN A 167 15.40 -13.84 9.31
N GLN A 168 16.67 -13.47 9.38
CA GLN A 168 17.41 -13.28 10.63
C GLN A 168 16.73 -12.22 11.51
N LEU A 169 16.32 -11.10 10.92
CA LEU A 169 15.59 -10.04 11.63
C LEU A 169 14.29 -10.58 12.26
N ASN A 170 13.53 -11.40 11.52
CA ASN A 170 12.27 -11.91 12.02
C ASN A 170 12.45 -12.99 13.09
N GLU A 171 13.46 -13.85 12.95
CA GLU A 171 13.78 -14.87 13.95
C GLU A 171 14.21 -14.24 15.28
N GLU A 172 15.06 -13.21 15.24
CA GLU A 172 15.44 -12.47 16.43
C GLU A 172 14.27 -11.72 17.07
N PHE A 173 13.42 -11.08 16.26
CA PHE A 173 12.24 -10.37 16.74
C PHE A 173 11.28 -11.33 17.49
N LEU A 174 11.01 -12.51 16.92
CA LEU A 174 10.19 -13.52 17.57
C LEU A 174 10.81 -14.05 18.87
N ALA A 175 12.14 -14.21 18.90
CA ALA A 175 12.84 -14.63 20.11
C ALA A 175 12.75 -13.57 21.23
N GLN A 176 12.92 -12.29 20.88
CA GLN A 176 12.88 -11.17 21.83
C GLN A 176 11.47 -10.92 22.39
N HIS A 177 10.42 -11.13 21.58
CA HIS A 177 9.05 -10.80 21.95
C HIS A 177 8.14 -12.03 22.10
N SER A 178 8.70 -13.17 22.50
CA SER A 178 7.98 -14.46 22.61
C SER A 178 6.74 -14.43 23.50
N ARG A 179 6.64 -13.49 24.44
CA ARG A 179 5.49 -13.32 25.34
C ARG A 179 4.48 -12.28 24.88
N SER A 180 4.76 -11.47 23.87
CA SER A 180 3.85 -10.41 23.45
C SER A 180 3.03 -10.84 22.25
N PHE A 181 1.72 -11.00 22.45
CA PHE A 181 0.79 -11.42 21.40
C PHE A 181 0.80 -10.55 20.12
N PRO A 182 0.78 -9.20 20.18
CA PRO A 182 0.83 -8.39 18.96
C PRO A 182 2.16 -8.52 18.20
N HIS A 183 3.28 -8.73 18.90
CA HIS A 183 4.57 -8.99 18.25
C HIS A 183 4.59 -10.39 17.62
N LEU A 184 4.06 -11.39 18.33
CA LEU A 184 3.92 -12.74 17.82
C LEU A 184 3.11 -12.76 16.51
N LEU A 185 1.98 -12.04 16.45
CA LEU A 185 1.17 -11.91 15.25
C LEU A 185 1.99 -11.39 14.07
N GLU A 186 2.64 -10.23 14.21
CA GLU A 186 3.40 -9.62 13.11
C GLU A 186 4.63 -10.44 12.71
N GLY A 187 5.33 -11.04 13.70
CA GLY A 187 6.45 -11.94 13.44
C GLY A 187 6.02 -13.22 12.70
N CYS A 188 4.87 -13.79 13.02
CA CYS A 188 4.32 -14.94 12.31
C CYS A 188 3.82 -14.59 10.91
N ARG A 189 3.21 -13.41 10.71
CA ARG A 189 2.88 -12.89 9.38
C ARG A 189 4.14 -12.77 8.51
N MET A 190 5.22 -12.20 9.07
CA MET A 190 6.49 -12.09 8.38
C MET A 190 7.17 -13.45 8.15
N MET A 191 7.01 -14.40 9.07
CA MET A 191 7.52 -15.76 8.90
C MET A 191 6.91 -16.40 7.63
N TYR A 192 5.59 -16.32 7.47
CA TYR A 192 4.91 -16.83 6.28
C TYR A 192 5.25 -16.04 5.01
N PHE A 193 5.31 -14.71 5.10
CA PHE A 193 5.65 -13.84 3.97
C PHE A 193 7.05 -14.13 3.41
N LEU A 194 8.02 -14.42 4.28
CA LEU A 194 9.40 -14.72 3.91
C LEU A 194 9.60 -16.17 3.47
N ASP A 195 8.84 -17.10 4.06
CA ASP A 195 8.88 -18.54 3.75
C ASP A 195 7.50 -19.17 3.92
N THR A 196 6.84 -19.42 2.78
CA THR A 196 5.49 -19.99 2.76
C THR A 196 5.44 -21.41 3.31
N SER A 197 6.56 -22.14 3.37
CA SER A 197 6.61 -23.49 3.94
C SER A 197 6.41 -23.48 5.47
N LYS A 198 6.70 -22.36 6.14
CA LYS A 198 6.54 -22.18 7.59
C LYS A 198 5.11 -21.82 8.01
N GLN A 199 4.13 -21.86 7.09
CA GLN A 199 2.73 -21.49 7.36
C GLN A 199 2.16 -22.21 8.59
N LYS A 200 2.30 -23.54 8.64
CA LYS A 200 1.75 -24.35 9.74
C LYS A 200 2.33 -23.95 11.10
N GLN A 201 3.63 -23.65 11.14
CA GLN A 201 4.31 -23.17 12.35
C GLN A 201 3.77 -21.79 12.76
N ALA A 202 3.66 -20.86 11.82
CA ALA A 202 3.13 -19.51 12.07
C ALA A 202 1.69 -19.55 12.62
N LEU A 203 0.82 -20.34 12.00
CA LEU A 203 -0.56 -20.51 12.46
C LEU A 203 -0.62 -21.12 13.86
N GLN A 204 0.16 -22.16 14.13
CA GLN A 204 0.20 -22.80 15.45
C GLN A 204 0.63 -21.82 16.54
N MET A 205 1.66 -21.00 16.27
CA MET A 205 2.14 -19.99 17.21
C MET A 205 1.06 -18.96 17.55
N VAL A 206 0.40 -18.39 16.55
CA VAL A 206 -0.62 -17.33 16.73
C VAL A 206 -1.91 -17.86 17.37
N THR A 207 -2.34 -19.07 17.00
CA THR A 207 -3.64 -19.59 17.43
C THR A 207 -3.64 -20.28 18.79
N SER A 208 -2.47 -20.66 19.31
CA SER A 208 -2.34 -21.37 20.58
C SER A 208 -2.81 -20.59 21.82
N LEU A 209 -2.82 -19.25 21.77
CA LEU A 209 -3.27 -18.35 22.85
C LEU A 209 -2.82 -18.80 24.26
N ASN A 210 -1.54 -19.14 24.42
CA ASN A 210 -1.00 -19.59 25.70
C ASN A 210 -1.27 -18.57 26.83
N ASN A 211 -1.54 -19.05 28.04
CA ASN A 211 -1.88 -18.23 29.22
C ASN A 211 -0.76 -17.26 29.63
N ASP A 212 0.48 -17.52 29.24
CA ASP A 212 1.64 -16.66 29.51
C ASP A 212 1.78 -15.48 28.53
N LEU A 213 0.89 -15.37 27.53
CA LEU A 213 0.94 -14.29 26.55
C LEU A 213 0.35 -12.99 27.11
N GLU A 214 1.16 -11.94 27.04
CA GLU A 214 0.78 -10.57 27.32
C GLU A 214 0.12 -9.94 26.09
N GLY A 215 -0.78 -8.98 26.33
CA GLY A 215 -1.45 -8.24 25.25
C GLY A 215 -2.49 -9.05 24.49
N VAL A 216 -2.98 -10.17 25.02
CA VAL A 216 -4.17 -10.83 24.49
C VAL A 216 -5.39 -9.99 24.90
N THR A 217 -5.70 -8.95 24.12
CA THR A 217 -6.88 -8.08 24.32
C THR A 217 -7.91 -8.35 23.23
N ILE A 218 -9.12 -7.83 23.38
CA ILE A 218 -10.17 -7.97 22.35
C ILE A 218 -9.68 -7.36 21.03
N GLU A 219 -9.04 -6.20 21.07
CA GLU A 219 -8.53 -5.48 19.90
C GLU A 219 -7.49 -6.32 19.13
N ASN A 220 -6.51 -6.88 19.85
CA ASN A 220 -5.48 -7.70 19.21
C ASN A 220 -6.05 -9.02 18.68
N CYS A 221 -7.00 -9.64 19.39
CA CYS A 221 -7.69 -10.84 18.89
C CYS A 221 -8.55 -10.54 17.65
N LEU A 222 -9.19 -9.37 17.58
CA LEU A 222 -9.92 -8.92 16.39
C LEU A 222 -8.98 -8.71 15.21
N GLN A 223 -7.83 -8.06 15.43
CA GLN A 223 -6.82 -7.88 14.39
C GLN A 223 -6.31 -9.24 13.87
N THR A 224 -6.02 -10.19 14.76
CA THR A 224 -5.63 -11.55 14.36
C THR A 224 -6.72 -12.25 13.56
N LEU A 225 -7.98 -12.14 13.99
CA LEU A 225 -9.13 -12.71 13.26
C LEU A 225 -9.25 -12.11 11.86
N GLU A 226 -9.06 -10.80 11.73
CA GLU A 226 -9.08 -10.10 10.44
C GLU A 226 -7.92 -10.55 9.53
N CYS A 227 -6.70 -10.67 10.07
CA CYS A 227 -5.54 -11.17 9.34
C CYS A 227 -5.74 -12.60 8.82
N LEU A 228 -6.25 -13.51 9.67
CA LEU A 228 -6.55 -14.89 9.29
C LEU A 228 -7.66 -14.94 8.22
N THR A 229 -8.71 -14.13 8.38
CA THR A 229 -9.83 -14.07 7.42
C THR A 229 -9.41 -13.51 6.06
N LYS A 230 -8.52 -12.52 6.02
CA LYS A 230 -7.97 -11.95 4.77
C LYS A 230 -7.02 -12.89 4.04
N GLY A 231 -6.56 -13.96 4.70
CA GLY A 231 -5.57 -14.88 4.13
C GLY A 231 -4.13 -14.37 4.21
N ASP A 232 -3.83 -13.45 5.12
CA ASP A 232 -2.46 -12.92 5.31
C ASP A 232 -1.44 -14.03 5.69
N MET A 233 -1.94 -15.16 6.20
CA MET A 233 -1.16 -16.36 6.53
C MET A 233 -1.64 -17.58 5.72
N GLY A 234 -2.19 -17.37 4.52
CA GLY A 234 -2.73 -18.42 3.66
C GLY A 234 -4.06 -19.00 4.12
N SER A 235 -4.48 -20.10 3.50
CA SER A 235 -5.71 -20.80 3.88
C SER A 235 -5.56 -21.46 5.26
N CYS A 236 -6.47 -21.15 6.17
CA CYS A 236 -6.40 -21.53 7.58
C CYS A 236 -7.79 -21.68 8.21
N GLU A 237 -8.78 -22.20 7.48
CA GLU A 237 -10.18 -22.28 7.96
C GLU A 237 -10.32 -23.05 9.29
N ALA A 238 -9.56 -24.14 9.45
CA ALA A 238 -9.58 -24.94 10.67
C ALA A 238 -8.96 -24.17 11.85
N GLU A 239 -7.79 -23.58 11.66
CA GLU A 239 -7.09 -22.78 12.67
C GLU A 239 -7.87 -21.51 13.03
N LEU A 240 -8.53 -20.88 12.06
CA LEU A 240 -9.43 -19.75 12.26
C LEU A 240 -10.62 -20.13 13.13
N ALA A 241 -11.25 -21.29 12.90
CA ALA A 241 -12.36 -21.77 13.71
C ALA A 241 -11.92 -22.05 15.16
N LEU A 242 -10.76 -22.70 15.35
CA LEU A 242 -10.18 -22.95 16.67
C LEU A 242 -9.85 -21.65 17.40
N PHE A 243 -9.21 -20.71 16.71
CA PHE A 243 -8.87 -19.41 17.27
C PHE A 243 -10.11 -18.62 17.69
N ARG A 244 -11.15 -18.63 16.86
CA ARG A 244 -12.43 -17.97 17.16
C ARG A 244 -13.10 -18.58 18.38
N ALA A 245 -13.10 -19.92 18.50
CA ALA A 245 -13.64 -20.62 19.66
C ALA A 245 -12.88 -20.24 20.95
N ALA A 246 -11.54 -20.27 20.92
CA ALA A 246 -10.72 -19.88 22.06
C ALA A 246 -10.93 -18.40 22.45
N CYS A 247 -11.05 -17.50 21.47
CA CYS A 247 -11.40 -16.10 21.72
C CYS A 247 -12.81 -15.95 22.31
N HIS A 248 -13.77 -16.78 21.92
CA HIS A 248 -15.13 -16.75 22.48
C HIS A 248 -15.16 -17.19 23.93
N GLU A 249 -14.42 -18.25 24.28
CA GLU A 249 -14.28 -18.70 25.68
C GLU A 249 -13.67 -17.60 26.55
N ARG A 250 -12.65 -16.90 26.03
CA ARG A 250 -11.97 -15.83 26.74
C ARG A 250 -12.77 -14.52 26.81
N PHE A 251 -13.57 -14.25 25.78
CA PHE A 251 -14.39 -13.03 25.67
C PHE A 251 -15.86 -13.38 25.31
N PRO A 252 -16.65 -13.94 26.24
CA PRO A 252 -18.00 -14.46 25.94
C PRO A 252 -18.97 -13.41 25.39
N LEU A 253 -18.79 -12.14 25.78
CA LEU A 253 -19.65 -11.02 25.38
C LEU A 253 -19.28 -10.44 24.01
N ALA A 254 -18.08 -10.71 23.50
CA ALA A 254 -17.63 -10.15 22.22
C ALA A 254 -18.35 -10.86 21.05
N THR A 255 -19.20 -10.11 20.35
CA THR A 255 -20.04 -10.63 19.25
C THR A 255 -19.20 -11.15 18.07
N ALA A 256 -18.03 -10.56 17.84
CA ALA A 256 -17.12 -10.95 16.77
C ALA A 256 -16.62 -12.40 16.87
N PHE A 257 -16.55 -12.95 18.08
CA PHE A 257 -16.07 -14.32 18.30
C PHE A 257 -17.19 -15.35 18.43
N ARG A 258 -18.46 -14.93 18.45
CA ARG A 258 -19.58 -15.86 18.59
C ARG A 258 -19.53 -16.92 17.49
N PRO A 259 -19.80 -18.21 17.81
CA PRO A 259 -19.99 -19.21 16.79
C PRO A 259 -21.19 -18.83 15.90
N PRO A 260 -21.17 -19.20 14.61
CA PRO A 260 -22.31 -18.98 13.73
C PRO A 260 -23.56 -19.61 14.37
N GLN A 261 -24.61 -18.81 14.58
CA GLN A 261 -25.87 -19.34 15.09
C GLN A 261 -26.45 -20.29 14.05
N SER A 262 -26.72 -21.53 14.46
CA SER A 262 -27.59 -22.41 13.67
C SER A 262 -28.93 -21.72 13.54
N SER A 263 -29.37 -21.48 12.30
CA SER A 263 -30.69 -20.92 12.01
C SER A 263 -31.76 -21.92 12.44
N VAL A 264 -32.13 -21.90 13.72
CA VAL A 264 -33.38 -22.51 14.17
C VAL A 264 -34.46 -21.58 13.66
N ASN A 265 -35.02 -21.91 12.50
CA ASN A 265 -36.27 -21.32 12.04
C ASN A 265 -37.28 -21.48 13.18
N HIS A 266 -37.58 -20.40 13.88
CA HIS A 266 -38.74 -20.35 14.75
C HIS A 266 -39.96 -20.54 13.85
N VAL A 267 -40.39 -21.80 13.72
CA VAL A 267 -41.74 -22.11 13.27
C VAL A 267 -42.65 -21.50 14.34
N ARG A 268 -43.32 -20.41 13.98
CA ARG A 268 -44.39 -19.83 14.78
C ARG A 268 -45.47 -20.92 14.93
N PRO A 269 -45.93 -21.25 16.14
CA PRO A 269 -47.14 -22.05 16.29
C PRO A 269 -48.28 -21.26 15.64
N GLU A 270 -48.94 -21.86 14.66
CA GLU A 270 -50.17 -21.33 14.10
C GLU A 270 -51.25 -21.36 15.20
N GLU A 271 -51.90 -20.22 15.41
CA GLU A 271 -53.08 -20.05 16.28
C GLU A 271 -54.33 -20.66 15.63
#